data_AF-B8KMK8-F1
#
_entry.id   AF-B8KMK8-F1
#
_cell.length_a   1.000
_cell.length_b   1.000
_cell.length_c   1.000
_cell.angle_alpha   90.00
_cell.angle_beta   90.00
_cell.angle_gamma   90.00
#
_symmetry.space_group_name_H-M   'P 1'
#
loop_
_entity.id
_entity.type
_entity.pdbx_description
1 polymer ?
#
loop_
_entity_poly.entity_id
_entity_poly.type
_entity_poly.pdbx_seq_one_letter_code
_entity_poly.pdbx_strand_id
1 'polypeptide(L)'
;MRLAALSSAIDPALSRVRDLESKVRKETLGQCVCVKVCKSTRQISVSTPEMTFVGALDNKLIHQLGSRIWKDSDLKTTCRLWAGCEESELESLLQVGLANSGVVLRYIQARGTNTLYGITSRRFVEVDQGLFREQLVKSLRRLGILPRSKVFKTPFGEVVEEFSTPGQGGQVGLRCRAVYGLNNGYSSYRIIWGRVVLICSNGLTAFESVGRDRWIHNSDVDVDVFVEESVTEAYSRLAVTEKQIADARSRAINYSLLDQFMTRLALANASKERVRKRLIHEFSDTGHNEWSVSQALTYAGEHEKPIPIGSREILTRIGSRLLETPLIEIVASPAIVNTSGFYDILRP
;
A
#
# COMPACT_ATOMS: atom_id res chain seq x y z
N MET A 1 -0.13 4.72 -2.61
CA MET A 1 -0.43 5.83 -1.67
C MET A 1 0.73 6.82 -1.74
N ARG A 2 0.51 8.07 -2.18
CA ARG A 2 1.59 9.09 -2.15
C ARG A 2 1.78 9.56 -0.71
N LEU A 3 3.00 9.49 -0.19
CA LEU A 3 3.35 9.93 1.16
C LEU A 3 4.03 11.29 1.07
N ALA A 4 3.72 12.19 2.01
CA ALA A 4 4.43 13.45 2.17
C ALA A 4 5.43 13.33 3.31
N ALA A 5 6.71 13.62 3.06
CA ALA A 5 7.72 13.65 4.13
C ALA A 5 7.40 14.79 5.11
N LEU A 6 7.56 14.52 6.40
CA LEU A 6 7.47 15.54 7.44
C LEU A 6 8.88 15.97 7.85
N SER A 7 9.08 17.28 8.01
CA SER A 7 10.31 17.84 8.59
C SER A 7 10.38 17.69 10.11
N SER A 8 9.31 17.20 10.75
CA SER A 8 9.22 17.00 12.19
C SER A 8 9.59 15.58 12.60
N ALA A 9 10.19 15.46 13.79
CA ALA A 9 10.34 14.17 14.47
C ALA A 9 8.98 13.50 14.74
N ILE A 10 9.03 12.22 15.11
CA ILE A 10 7.84 11.39 15.34
C ILE A 10 7.00 11.87 16.52
N ASP A 11 7.62 12.27 17.63
CA ASP A 11 6.87 12.65 18.84
C ASP A 11 6.03 13.93 18.62
N PRO A 12 6.55 15.02 18.01
CA PRO A 12 5.71 16.16 17.63
C PRO A 12 4.60 15.80 16.62
N ALA A 13 4.85 14.86 15.70
CA ALA A 13 3.85 14.43 14.74
C ALA A 13 2.69 13.69 15.41
N LEU A 14 2.99 12.78 16.35
CA LEU A 14 1.98 12.07 17.12
C LEU A 14 1.29 12.96 18.16
N SER A 15 1.99 13.91 18.77
CA SER A 15 1.37 14.89 19.67
C SER A 15 0.26 15.65 18.97
N ARG A 16 0.48 16.12 17.74
CA ARG A 16 -0.57 16.81 16.97
C ARG A 16 -1.78 15.92 16.67
N VAL A 17 -1.56 14.61 16.49
CA VAL A 17 -2.66 13.65 16.32
C VAL A 17 -3.42 13.50 17.62
N ARG A 18 -2.74 13.35 18.76
CA ARG A 18 -3.37 13.28 20.09
C ARG A 18 -4.14 14.55 20.43
N ASP A 19 -3.60 15.72 20.09
CA ASP A 19 -4.25 17.03 20.26
C ASP A 19 -5.49 17.19 19.38
N LEU A 20 -5.54 16.51 18.24
CA LEU A 20 -6.73 16.45 17.39
C LEU A 20 -7.76 15.49 17.99
N GLU A 21 -7.33 14.28 18.35
CA GLU A 21 -8.20 13.23 18.90
C GLU A 21 -8.84 13.65 20.23
N SER A 22 -8.14 14.43 21.07
CA SER A 22 -8.69 14.97 22.33
C SER A 22 -9.86 15.96 22.12
N LYS A 23 -10.01 16.51 20.92
CA LYS A 23 -11.11 17.41 20.54
C LYS A 23 -12.30 16.65 19.93
N VAL A 24 -12.14 15.36 19.65
CA VAL A 24 -13.18 14.54 19.03
C VAL A 24 -14.22 14.16 20.08
N ARG A 25 -15.48 14.45 19.76
CA ARG A 25 -16.66 14.07 20.54
C ARG A 25 -17.42 12.96 19.81
N LYS A 26 -18.31 12.29 20.54
CA LYS A 26 -19.11 11.16 20.06
C LYS A 26 -20.59 11.46 20.23
N GLU A 27 -21.39 11.10 19.24
CA GLU A 27 -22.85 11.11 19.33
C GLU A 27 -23.38 9.76 18.83
N THR A 28 -24.25 9.12 19.61
CA THR A 28 -24.83 7.83 19.20
C THR A 28 -26.12 8.11 18.45
N LEU A 29 -26.21 7.65 17.20
CA LEU A 29 -27.42 7.86 16.43
C LEU A 29 -28.59 7.02 16.99
N GLY A 30 -29.69 7.71 17.28
CA GLY A 30 -30.95 7.12 17.68
C GLY A 30 -31.84 6.76 16.48
N GLN A 31 -33.16 6.81 16.71
CA GLN A 31 -34.18 6.50 15.70
C GLN A 31 -34.47 7.68 14.77
N CYS A 32 -34.39 8.90 15.29
CA CYS A 32 -34.71 10.12 14.56
C CYS A 32 -33.45 10.68 13.90
N VAL A 33 -33.14 10.22 12.70
CA VAL A 33 -32.01 10.71 11.89
C VAL A 33 -32.55 11.32 10.61
N CYS A 34 -32.21 12.58 10.36
CA CYS A 34 -32.44 13.25 9.08
C CYS A 34 -31.10 13.40 8.36
N VAL A 35 -31.06 13.07 7.08
CA VAL A 35 -29.86 13.19 6.24
C VAL A 35 -30.17 14.12 5.07
N LYS A 36 -29.25 15.04 4.80
CA LYS A 36 -29.23 15.91 3.62
C LYS A 36 -27.92 15.77 2.87
N VAL A 37 -27.99 15.51 1.57
CA VAL A 37 -26.83 15.30 0.69
C VAL A 37 -26.82 16.37 -0.38
N CYS A 38 -25.67 17.02 -0.57
CA CYS A 38 -25.45 17.96 -1.66
C CYS A 38 -24.19 17.55 -2.43
N LYS A 39 -24.38 16.89 -3.57
CA LYS A 39 -23.28 16.40 -4.43
C LYS A 39 -22.51 17.53 -5.08
N SER A 40 -23.18 18.61 -5.47
CA SER A 40 -22.56 19.78 -6.11
C SER A 40 -21.55 20.47 -5.21
N THR A 41 -21.89 20.66 -3.92
CA THR A 41 -20.98 21.22 -2.91
C THR A 41 -20.13 20.17 -2.20
N ARG A 42 -20.37 18.88 -2.49
CA ARG A 42 -19.76 17.72 -1.82
C ARG A 42 -19.92 17.77 -0.31
N GLN A 43 -21.13 18.04 0.16
CA GLN A 43 -21.45 18.10 1.59
C GLN A 43 -22.55 17.13 1.96
N ILE A 44 -22.51 16.67 3.21
CA ILE A 44 -23.60 15.93 3.85
C ILE A 44 -23.87 16.56 5.21
N SER A 45 -25.15 16.68 5.55
CA SER A 45 -25.60 17.00 6.90
C SER A 45 -26.37 15.81 7.47
N VAL A 46 -26.01 15.40 8.69
CA VAL A 46 -26.74 14.40 9.47
C VAL A 46 -27.28 15.12 10.70
N SER A 47 -28.59 15.11 10.87
CA SER A 47 -29.28 15.82 11.96
C SER A 47 -30.00 14.82 12.87
N THR A 48 -29.84 15.06 14.15
CA THR A 48 -30.62 14.51 15.27
C THR A 48 -31.55 15.62 15.79
N PRO A 49 -32.52 15.33 16.67
CA PRO A 49 -33.35 16.38 17.26
C PRO A 49 -32.54 17.49 17.96
N GLU A 50 -31.37 17.15 18.50
CA GLU A 50 -30.54 18.05 19.32
C GLU A 50 -29.40 18.70 18.53
N MET A 51 -28.87 18.02 17.51
CA MET A 51 -27.62 18.44 16.84
C MET A 51 -27.63 18.17 15.33
N THR A 52 -27.00 19.06 14.58
CA THR A 52 -26.66 18.85 13.17
C THR A 52 -25.14 18.70 13.01
N PHE A 53 -24.74 17.71 12.22
CA PHE A 53 -23.36 17.36 11.91
C PHE A 53 -23.09 17.53 10.41
N VAL A 54 -22.04 18.27 10.05
CA VAL A 54 -21.70 18.56 8.65
C VAL A 54 -20.41 17.86 8.26
N GLY A 55 -20.41 17.12 7.15
CA GLY A 55 -19.23 16.42 6.62
C GLY A 55 -18.96 16.78 5.17
N ALA A 56 -17.68 16.76 4.80
CA ALA A 56 -17.27 16.81 3.39
C ALA A 56 -17.32 15.40 2.79
N LEU A 57 -17.99 15.26 1.65
CA LEU A 57 -18.12 14.00 0.90
C LEU A 57 -16.83 13.69 0.13
N ASP A 58 -15.84 13.21 0.88
CA ASP A 58 -14.69 12.52 0.33
C ASP A 58 -14.98 11.02 0.12
N ASN A 59 -14.06 10.32 -0.55
CA ASN A 59 -14.22 8.90 -0.84
C ASN A 59 -14.31 8.03 0.44
N LYS A 60 -13.71 8.48 1.56
CA LYS A 60 -13.75 7.76 2.83
C LYS A 60 -15.14 7.86 3.43
N LEU A 61 -15.69 9.07 3.56
CA LEU A 61 -17.00 9.29 4.16
C LEU A 61 -18.09 8.63 3.30
N ILE A 62 -17.98 8.73 1.97
CA ILE A 62 -18.84 8.02 1.02
C ILE A 62 -18.80 6.51 1.28
N HIS A 63 -17.62 5.92 1.48
CA HIS A 63 -17.51 4.48 1.74
C HIS A 63 -18.05 4.09 3.12
N GLN A 64 -17.75 4.88 4.16
CA GLN A 64 -18.28 4.65 5.51
C GLN A 64 -19.82 4.69 5.55
N LEU A 65 -20.42 5.65 4.86
CA LEU A 65 -21.87 5.79 4.73
C LEU A 65 -22.47 4.71 3.82
N GLY A 66 -21.89 4.54 2.63
CA GLY A 66 -22.36 3.58 1.64
C GLY A 66 -22.31 2.14 2.13
N SER A 67 -21.32 1.77 2.95
CA SER A 67 -21.27 0.43 3.59
C SER A 67 -22.45 0.12 4.52
N ARG A 68 -23.25 1.12 4.90
CA ARG A 68 -24.48 0.95 5.69
C ARG A 68 -25.70 0.64 4.85
N ILE A 69 -25.65 1.00 3.56
CA ILE A 69 -26.74 0.77 2.60
C ILE A 69 -26.40 -0.44 1.73
N TRP A 70 -25.19 -0.45 1.16
CA TRP A 70 -24.67 -1.51 0.30
C TRP A 70 -23.62 -2.30 1.07
N LYS A 71 -24.10 -3.29 1.83
CA LYS A 71 -23.23 -4.21 2.57
C LYS A 71 -22.26 -4.92 1.61
N ASP A 72 -21.07 -5.21 2.12
CA ASP A 72 -20.01 -5.98 1.43
C ASP A 72 -19.49 -5.36 0.11
N SER A 73 -19.85 -4.11 -0.20
CA SER A 73 -19.32 -3.40 -1.37
C SER A 73 -17.94 -2.82 -1.09
N ASP A 74 -17.03 -2.95 -2.06
CA ASP A 74 -15.74 -2.28 -2.00
C ASP A 74 -15.85 -0.78 -2.32
N LEU A 75 -14.79 -0.01 -2.02
CA LEU A 75 -14.75 1.43 -2.22
C LEU A 75 -15.13 1.83 -3.66
N LYS A 76 -14.62 1.12 -4.67
CA LYS A 76 -14.85 1.45 -6.08
C LYS A 76 -16.32 1.26 -6.44
N THR A 77 -16.91 0.15 -6.00
CA THR A 77 -18.32 -0.17 -6.22
C THR A 77 -19.22 0.80 -5.48
N THR A 78 -18.94 1.08 -4.20
CA THR A 78 -19.68 2.06 -3.41
C THR A 78 -19.66 3.46 -4.04
N CYS A 79 -18.49 3.94 -4.49
CA CYS A 79 -18.41 5.24 -5.15
C CYS A 79 -19.20 5.28 -6.47
N ARG A 80 -19.20 4.19 -7.24
CA ARG A 80 -19.99 4.08 -8.47
C ARG A 80 -21.49 4.12 -8.18
N LEU A 81 -21.95 3.34 -7.20
CA LEU A 81 -23.36 3.33 -6.78
C LEU A 81 -23.79 4.70 -6.25
N TRP A 82 -22.94 5.33 -5.43
CA TRP A 82 -23.17 6.69 -4.93
C TRP A 82 -23.32 7.72 -6.04
N ALA A 83 -22.46 7.65 -7.06
CA ALA A 83 -22.52 8.57 -8.19
C ALA A 83 -23.82 8.41 -8.99
N GLY A 84 -24.27 7.18 -9.20
CA GLY A 84 -25.46 6.86 -10.01
C GLY A 84 -26.81 6.99 -9.31
N CYS A 85 -26.86 7.20 -7.99
CA CYS A 85 -28.10 7.30 -7.22
C CYS A 85 -28.55 8.76 -7.06
N GLU A 86 -29.83 9.08 -7.18
CA GLU A 86 -30.31 10.46 -7.03
C GLU A 86 -30.16 10.97 -5.59
N GLU A 87 -30.05 12.29 -5.39
CA GLU A 87 -29.80 12.86 -4.04
C GLU A 87 -30.90 12.50 -3.05
N SER A 88 -32.17 12.59 -3.45
CA SER A 88 -33.33 12.25 -2.61
C SER A 88 -33.38 10.75 -2.25
N GLU A 89 -32.98 9.90 -3.18
CA GLU A 89 -32.89 8.45 -2.95
C GLU A 89 -31.76 8.13 -1.96
N LEU A 90 -30.58 8.74 -2.13
CA LEU A 90 -29.47 8.61 -1.19
C LEU A 90 -29.85 9.10 0.21
N GLU A 91 -30.53 10.24 0.33
CA GLU A 91 -31.02 10.75 1.60
C GLU A 91 -31.91 9.74 2.31
N SER A 92 -32.89 9.17 1.60
CA SER A 92 -33.80 8.16 2.15
C SER A 92 -33.07 6.89 2.58
N LEU A 93 -32.21 6.35 1.71
CA LEU A 93 -31.43 5.15 2.01
C LEU A 93 -30.50 5.35 3.21
N LEU A 94 -29.87 6.53 3.32
CA LEU A 94 -28.98 6.85 4.43
C LEU A 94 -29.76 7.02 5.73
N GLN A 95 -30.94 7.66 5.71
CA GLN A 95 -31.79 7.77 6.90
C GLN A 95 -32.16 6.39 7.43
N VAL A 96 -32.61 5.49 6.57
CA VAL A 96 -32.95 4.11 6.95
C VAL A 96 -31.71 3.34 7.42
N GLY A 97 -30.59 3.44 6.69
CA GLY A 97 -29.36 2.72 7.01
C GLY A 97 -28.66 3.20 8.27
N LEU A 98 -28.85 4.47 8.67
CA LEU A 98 -28.28 5.04 9.89
C LEU A 98 -29.20 4.89 11.10
N ALA A 99 -30.53 4.96 10.92
CA ALA A 99 -31.49 4.77 12.00
C ALA A 99 -31.35 3.35 12.60
N ASN A 100 -31.30 3.26 13.93
CA ASN A 100 -31.17 1.99 14.68
C ASN A 100 -29.92 1.13 14.35
N SER A 101 -28.96 1.66 13.60
CA SER A 101 -27.77 0.92 13.18
C SER A 101 -26.73 0.71 14.29
N GLY A 102 -26.90 1.38 15.44
CA GLY A 102 -25.86 1.45 16.47
C GLY A 102 -24.62 2.24 16.04
N VAL A 103 -24.76 3.08 15.01
CA VAL A 103 -23.71 3.99 14.54
C VAL A 103 -23.43 5.06 15.58
N VAL A 104 -22.15 5.34 15.75
CA VAL A 104 -21.64 6.45 16.56
C VAL A 104 -20.94 7.43 15.62
N LEU A 105 -21.50 8.64 15.52
CA LEU A 105 -20.87 9.76 14.84
C LEU A 105 -19.73 10.29 15.69
N ARG A 106 -18.63 10.59 15.04
CA ARG A 106 -17.47 11.26 15.65
C ARG A 106 -17.34 12.61 15.02
N TYR A 107 -17.21 13.65 15.83
CA TYR A 107 -17.23 15.02 15.33
C TYR A 107 -16.32 15.94 16.13
N ILE A 108 -15.91 17.04 15.51
CA ILE A 108 -15.17 18.12 16.15
C ILE A 108 -16.06 19.35 16.15
N GLN A 109 -16.24 19.95 17.32
CA GLN A 109 -16.97 21.20 17.44
C GLN A 109 -16.02 22.38 17.22
N ALA A 110 -16.26 23.17 16.16
CA ALA A 110 -15.47 24.36 15.87
C ALA A 110 -16.39 25.48 15.37
N ARG A 111 -16.27 26.68 15.98
CA ARG A 111 -17.01 27.89 15.58
C ARG A 111 -18.53 27.69 15.48
N GLY A 112 -19.11 26.91 16.40
CA GLY A 112 -20.54 26.61 16.42
C GLY A 112 -21.00 25.50 15.47
N THR A 113 -20.10 24.95 14.66
CA THR A 113 -20.40 23.84 13.73
C THR A 113 -19.88 22.53 14.28
N ASN A 114 -20.68 21.46 14.18
CA ASN A 114 -20.22 20.10 14.46
C ASN A 114 -19.74 19.44 13.16
N THR A 115 -18.43 19.41 12.94
CA THR A 115 -17.86 18.83 11.73
C THR A 115 -17.65 17.33 11.90
N LEU A 116 -18.19 16.52 10.99
CA LEU A 116 -18.00 15.07 10.96
C LEU A 116 -16.52 14.73 10.77
N TYR A 117 -15.99 13.97 11.73
CA TYR A 117 -14.65 13.42 11.73
C TYR A 117 -14.62 11.96 11.24
N GLY A 118 -15.67 11.20 11.57
CA GLY A 118 -15.78 9.80 11.18
C GLY A 118 -17.06 9.13 11.66
N ILE A 119 -17.27 7.90 11.20
CA ILE A 119 -18.43 7.08 11.53
C ILE A 119 -17.95 5.75 12.08
N THR A 120 -18.38 5.41 13.29
CA THR A 120 -17.94 4.23 14.04
C THR A 120 -19.12 3.39 14.50
N SER A 121 -18.82 2.23 15.10
CA SER A 121 -19.82 1.39 15.77
C SER A 121 -19.64 1.47 17.28
N ARG A 122 -20.62 0.98 18.04
CA ARG A 122 -20.50 0.84 19.51
C ARG A 122 -19.34 -0.05 19.97
N ARG A 123 -18.86 -0.96 19.12
CA ARG A 123 -17.71 -1.84 19.41
C ARG A 123 -16.38 -1.22 19.01
N PHE A 124 -16.36 0.04 18.56
CA PHE A 124 -15.15 0.69 18.13
C PHE A 124 -14.22 0.99 19.31
N VAL A 125 -13.01 0.45 19.26
CA VAL A 125 -11.98 0.67 20.28
C VAL A 125 -11.09 1.85 19.86
N GLU A 126 -11.09 2.90 20.67
CA GLU A 126 -10.14 3.99 20.51
C GLU A 126 -8.77 3.57 21.02
N VAL A 127 -7.75 4.02 20.31
CA VAL A 127 -6.37 3.73 20.68
C VAL A 127 -5.63 5.05 20.82
N ASP A 128 -4.87 5.19 21.90
CA ASP A 128 -3.88 6.27 22.05
C ASP A 128 -2.67 5.94 21.19
N GLN A 129 -2.40 6.78 20.19
CA GLN A 129 -1.33 6.56 19.22
C GLN A 129 0.06 6.54 19.89
N GLY A 130 0.24 7.25 21.00
CA GLY A 130 1.48 7.28 21.77
C GLY A 130 1.71 5.97 22.52
N LEU A 131 0.70 5.49 23.24
CA LEU A 131 0.75 4.20 23.94
C LEU A 131 0.97 3.05 22.96
N PHE A 132 0.25 3.04 21.84
CA PHE A 132 0.44 2.04 20.79
C PHE A 132 1.87 2.06 20.24
N ARG A 133 2.42 3.25 19.95
CA ARG A 133 3.80 3.36 19.49
C ARG A 133 4.78 2.81 20.52
N GLU A 134 4.61 3.12 21.80
CA GLU A 134 5.49 2.63 22.86
C GLU A 134 5.54 1.11 22.89
N GLN A 135 4.36 0.46 22.86
CA GLN A 135 4.25 -0.99 22.80
C GLN A 135 4.86 -1.54 21.51
N LEU A 136 4.48 -1.01 20.35
CA LEU A 136 4.99 -1.43 19.04
C LEU A 136 6.51 -1.36 18.98
N VAL A 137 7.11 -0.25 19.40
CA VAL A 137 8.56 -0.05 19.40
C VAL A 137 9.24 -1.03 20.35
N LYS A 138 8.64 -1.31 21.51
CA LYS A 138 9.15 -2.32 22.46
C LYS A 138 9.15 -3.71 21.83
N SER A 139 8.07 -4.12 21.18
CA SER A 139 7.96 -5.41 20.49
C SER A 139 8.96 -5.52 19.34
N LEU A 140 9.02 -4.52 18.46
CA LEU A 140 9.93 -4.50 17.31
C LEU A 140 11.41 -4.51 17.72
N ARG A 141 11.78 -3.80 18.79
CA ARG A 141 13.17 -3.79 19.30
C ARG A 141 13.65 -5.18 19.72
N ARG A 142 12.78 -6.01 20.30
CA ARG A 142 13.12 -7.40 20.67
C ARG A 142 13.53 -8.23 19.45
N LEU A 143 13.01 -7.87 18.28
CA LEU A 143 13.27 -8.51 16.99
C LEU A 143 14.39 -7.81 16.20
N GLY A 144 15.14 -6.90 16.84
CA GLY A 144 16.22 -6.13 16.21
C GLY A 144 15.75 -5.05 15.23
N ILE A 145 14.45 -4.74 15.19
CA ILE A 145 13.87 -3.72 14.31
C ILE A 145 13.79 -2.40 15.08
N LEU A 146 14.47 -1.37 14.56
CA LEU A 146 14.67 -0.09 15.27
C LEU A 146 14.01 1.06 14.52
N PRO A 147 13.42 2.05 15.21
CA PRO A 147 12.84 3.23 14.56
C PRO A 147 13.91 4.05 13.84
N ARG A 148 13.55 4.62 12.68
CA ARG A 148 14.36 5.60 11.94
C ARG A 148 13.78 7.00 12.12
N SER A 149 14.61 8.02 11.91
CA SER A 149 14.19 9.42 11.95
C SER A 149 13.25 9.86 10.81
N LYS A 150 12.87 8.95 9.90
CA LYS A 150 12.01 9.28 8.75
C LYS A 150 10.55 9.12 9.11
N VAL A 151 9.82 10.24 9.05
CA VAL A 151 8.40 10.32 9.33
C VAL A 151 7.67 10.89 8.12
N PHE A 152 6.51 10.32 7.82
CA PHE A 152 5.66 10.73 6.71
C PHE A 152 4.24 10.94 7.17
N LYS A 153 3.45 11.60 6.32
CA LYS A 153 2.01 11.73 6.47
C LYS A 153 1.30 11.11 5.27
N THR A 154 0.24 10.35 5.53
CA THR A 154 -0.65 9.88 4.45
C THR A 154 -1.55 11.02 4.01
N PRO A 155 -2.16 10.96 2.81
CA PRO A 155 -3.15 11.94 2.36
C PRO A 155 -4.36 12.05 3.32
N PHE A 156 -4.57 11.01 4.14
CA PHE A 156 -5.67 10.91 5.09
C PHE A 156 -5.31 11.45 6.49
N GLY A 157 -4.10 11.95 6.67
CA GLY A 157 -3.67 12.56 7.91
C GLY A 157 -2.94 11.63 8.89
N GLU A 158 -2.81 10.35 8.56
CA GLU A 158 -2.13 9.36 9.41
C GLU A 158 -0.62 9.61 9.41
N VAL A 159 0.02 9.35 10.54
CA VAL A 159 1.47 9.44 10.69
C VAL A 159 2.08 8.08 10.33
N VAL A 160 3.19 8.10 9.60
CA VAL A 160 3.94 6.91 9.22
C VAL A 160 5.38 7.04 9.70
N GLU A 161 5.88 6.04 10.42
CA GLU A 161 7.28 5.96 10.86
C GLU A 161 7.98 4.81 10.14
N GLU A 162 9.18 5.06 9.64
CA GLU A 162 10.03 4.02 9.04
C GLU A 162 10.91 3.36 10.10
N PHE A 163 11.14 2.06 9.95
CA PHE A 163 12.01 1.27 10.83
C PHE A 163 13.14 0.63 10.01
N SER A 164 14.33 0.55 10.61
CA SER A 164 15.43 -0.26 10.11
C SER A 164 15.24 -1.70 10.54
N THR A 165 15.42 -2.63 9.61
CA THR A 165 15.35 -4.05 9.87
C THR A 165 16.77 -4.65 9.88
N PRO A 166 17.01 -5.75 10.59
CA PRO A 166 18.20 -6.57 10.41
C PRO A 166 18.42 -6.98 8.94
N GLY A 167 19.68 -7.23 8.56
CA GLY A 167 20.02 -7.82 7.25
C GLY A 167 20.10 -6.86 6.07
N GLN A 168 20.06 -5.53 6.26
CA GLN A 168 20.08 -4.54 5.16
C GLN A 168 21.39 -4.44 4.35
N GLY A 169 22.39 -5.30 4.61
CA GLY A 169 23.66 -5.34 3.88
C GLY A 169 23.70 -6.33 2.71
N GLY A 170 22.65 -7.14 2.52
CA GLY A 170 22.56 -8.11 1.42
C GLY A 170 21.99 -7.54 0.12
N GLN A 171 21.93 -8.37 -0.92
CA GLN A 171 21.24 -8.02 -2.18
C GLN A 171 19.72 -7.91 -2.03
N VAL A 172 19.16 -8.41 -0.93
CA VAL A 172 17.77 -8.20 -0.56
C VAL A 172 17.71 -7.75 0.89
N GLY A 173 16.77 -6.87 1.21
CA GLY A 173 16.50 -6.45 2.56
C GLY A 173 15.02 -6.14 2.75
N LEU A 174 14.63 -5.93 4.01
CA LEU A 174 13.29 -5.48 4.35
C LEU A 174 13.29 -4.00 4.72
N ARG A 175 12.13 -3.39 4.52
CA ARG A 175 11.78 -2.08 5.05
C ARG A 175 10.43 -2.22 5.74
N CYS A 176 10.42 -1.86 7.02
CA CYS A 176 9.23 -1.82 7.83
C CYS A 176 8.75 -0.38 7.94
N ARG A 177 7.44 -0.17 7.81
CA ARG A 177 6.78 1.10 8.13
C ARG A 177 5.58 0.85 9.02
N ALA A 178 5.50 1.56 10.14
CA ALA A 178 4.29 1.59 10.95
C ALA A 178 3.41 2.76 10.52
N VAL A 179 2.10 2.52 10.36
CA VAL A 179 1.11 3.57 10.16
C VAL A 179 0.26 3.69 11.42
N TYR A 180 0.25 4.87 12.00
CA TYR A 180 -0.54 5.21 13.18
C TYR A 180 -1.94 5.66 12.75
N GLY A 181 -2.92 4.80 13.02
CA GLY A 181 -4.31 5.01 12.62
C GLY A 181 -4.96 6.15 13.39
N LEU A 182 -5.81 6.91 12.70
CA LEU A 182 -6.72 7.87 13.30
C LEU A 182 -7.97 7.14 13.86
N ASN A 183 -8.53 7.62 14.97
CA ASN A 183 -9.73 7.04 15.56
C ASN A 183 -10.98 7.53 14.82
N ASN A 184 -11.11 7.28 13.51
CA ASN A 184 -12.20 7.83 12.68
C ASN A 184 -13.11 6.75 12.05
N GLY A 185 -12.92 5.47 12.42
CA GLY A 185 -13.70 4.35 11.87
C GLY A 185 -13.28 3.87 10.49
N TYR A 186 -12.26 4.47 9.88
CA TYR A 186 -11.77 4.10 8.54
C TYR A 186 -10.27 3.81 8.53
N SER A 187 -9.52 4.64 9.24
CA SER A 187 -8.10 4.45 9.49
C SER A 187 -7.87 3.20 10.35
N SER A 188 -6.65 2.69 10.29
CA SER A 188 -6.25 1.47 10.98
C SER A 188 -4.75 1.50 11.22
N TYR A 189 -4.33 0.94 12.34
CA TYR A 189 -2.92 0.67 12.60
C TYR A 189 -2.41 -0.42 11.67
N ARG A 190 -1.24 -0.18 11.09
CA ARG A 190 -0.68 -1.09 10.08
C ARG A 190 0.81 -1.22 10.22
N ILE A 191 1.29 -2.42 9.96
CA ILE A 191 2.70 -2.65 9.63
C ILE A 191 2.75 -2.95 8.13
N ILE A 192 3.49 -2.12 7.41
CA ILE A 192 3.70 -2.26 5.98
C ILE A 192 5.12 -2.74 5.77
N TRP A 193 5.23 -3.93 5.20
CA TRP A 193 6.48 -4.51 4.79
C TRP A 193 6.68 -4.25 3.31
N GLY A 194 7.86 -3.74 2.99
CA GLY A 194 8.34 -3.86 1.62
C GLY A 194 9.71 -4.48 1.56
N ARG A 195 9.92 -5.20 0.48
CA ARG A 195 11.20 -5.79 0.11
C ARG A 195 11.98 -4.76 -0.68
N VAL A 196 13.24 -4.62 -0.35
CA VAL A 196 14.26 -3.91 -1.10
C VAL A 196 15.09 -4.97 -1.80
N VAL A 197 15.07 -4.99 -3.13
CA VAL A 197 16.05 -5.76 -3.91
C VAL A 197 17.10 -4.78 -4.42
N LEU A 198 18.35 -5.01 -4.04
CA LEU A 198 19.53 -4.30 -4.52
C LEU A 198 19.96 -4.95 -5.84
N ILE A 199 19.58 -4.31 -6.94
CA ILE A 199 19.69 -4.89 -8.28
C ILE A 199 21.07 -4.65 -8.94
N CYS A 200 21.86 -3.71 -8.41
CA CYS A 200 23.23 -3.49 -8.86
C CYS A 200 24.08 -2.81 -7.80
N SER A 201 25.40 -2.98 -7.93
CA SER A 201 26.47 -2.32 -7.15
C SER A 201 26.29 -0.79 -7.09
N ASN A 202 25.57 -0.22 -8.05
CA ASN A 202 25.31 1.22 -8.21
C ASN A 202 23.89 1.67 -7.75
N GLY A 203 23.17 0.88 -6.95
CA GLY A 203 22.15 1.43 -6.04
C GLY A 203 20.68 1.30 -6.43
N LEU A 204 20.29 0.40 -7.35
CA LEU A 204 18.86 0.17 -7.59
C LEU A 204 18.23 -0.58 -6.42
N THR A 205 17.43 0.11 -5.62
CA THR A 205 16.58 -0.44 -4.54
C THR A 205 15.13 -0.47 -5.04
N ALA A 206 14.66 -1.61 -5.53
CA ALA A 206 13.24 -1.78 -5.84
C ALA A 206 12.47 -2.03 -4.53
N PHE A 207 11.51 -1.16 -4.18
CA PHE A 207 10.61 -1.35 -3.04
C PHE A 207 9.30 -1.98 -3.51
N GLU A 208 9.11 -3.26 -3.24
CA GLU A 208 7.88 -3.97 -3.54
C GLU A 208 7.11 -4.24 -2.25
N SER A 209 5.80 -4.00 -2.25
CA SER A 209 4.95 -4.25 -1.07
C SER A 209 4.79 -5.75 -0.89
N VAL A 210 5.41 -6.32 0.14
CA VAL A 210 5.43 -7.77 0.38
C VAL A 210 4.39 -8.18 1.41
N GLY A 211 3.91 -7.28 2.25
CA GLY A 211 2.89 -7.61 3.24
C GLY A 211 2.26 -6.37 3.85
N ARG A 212 1.01 -6.50 4.28
CA ARG A 212 0.30 -5.46 5.02
C ARG A 212 -0.58 -6.11 6.06
N ASP A 213 -0.15 -5.99 7.31
CA ASP A 213 -0.94 -6.38 8.47
C ASP A 213 -1.72 -5.18 8.97
N ARG A 214 -2.98 -5.43 9.32
CA ARG A 214 -3.94 -4.37 9.65
C ARG A 214 -4.69 -4.73 10.92
N TRP A 215 -4.54 -3.88 11.93
CA TRP A 215 -5.44 -3.86 13.07
C TRP A 215 -6.59 -2.91 12.81
N ILE A 216 -7.79 -3.47 12.66
CA ILE A 216 -9.05 -2.73 12.58
C ILE A 216 -9.53 -2.50 14.03
N HIS A 217 -10.04 -1.31 14.33
CA HIS A 217 -10.49 -0.88 15.65
C HIS A 217 -11.78 -1.59 16.14
N ASN A 218 -11.92 -2.90 15.97
CA ASN A 218 -13.12 -3.69 16.29
C ASN A 218 -12.91 -4.70 17.43
N SER A 219 -11.68 -4.89 17.87
CA SER A 219 -11.32 -5.67 19.06
C SER A 219 -9.99 -5.18 19.62
N ASP A 220 -9.76 -5.42 20.91
CA ASP A 220 -8.41 -5.34 21.45
C ASP A 220 -7.51 -6.36 20.74
N VAL A 221 -6.30 -5.92 20.40
CA VAL A 221 -5.28 -6.77 19.79
C VAL A 221 -4.05 -6.72 20.68
N ASP A 222 -3.51 -7.89 20.99
CA ASP A 222 -2.21 -7.98 21.62
C ASP A 222 -1.13 -7.52 20.62
N VAL A 223 -0.50 -6.38 20.93
CA VAL A 223 0.50 -5.77 20.06
C VAL A 223 1.74 -6.66 19.91
N ASP A 224 2.11 -7.43 20.94
CA ASP A 224 3.25 -8.36 20.85
C ASP A 224 2.94 -9.46 19.83
N VAL A 225 1.76 -10.11 19.93
CA VAL A 225 1.31 -11.14 18.98
C VAL A 225 1.20 -10.58 17.55
N PHE A 226 0.56 -9.42 17.39
CA PHE A 226 0.41 -8.77 16.09
C PHE A 226 1.76 -8.47 15.41
N VAL A 227 2.76 -8.04 16.19
CA VAL A 227 4.11 -7.77 15.69
C VAL A 227 4.83 -9.06 15.34
N GLU A 228 4.76 -10.08 16.19
CA GLU A 228 5.44 -11.36 15.96
C GLU A 228 4.94 -12.06 14.70
N GLU A 229 3.63 -12.12 14.50
CA GLU A 229 3.01 -12.70 13.29
C GLU A 229 3.44 -11.93 12.04
N SER A 230 3.33 -10.59 12.09
CA SER A 230 3.69 -9.70 10.97
C SER A 230 5.16 -9.82 10.57
N VAL A 231 6.07 -9.85 11.56
CA VAL A 231 7.51 -9.99 11.32
C VAL A 231 7.82 -11.39 10.77
N THR A 232 7.24 -12.44 11.35
CA THR A 232 7.45 -13.82 10.92
C THR A 232 7.06 -14.01 9.45
N GLU A 233 5.90 -13.50 9.05
CA GLU A 233 5.45 -13.57 7.67
C GLU A 233 6.41 -12.81 6.72
N ALA A 234 6.83 -11.61 7.10
CA ALA A 234 7.72 -10.80 6.28
C ALA A 234 9.09 -11.47 6.05
N TYR A 235 9.68 -12.04 7.10
CA TYR A 235 10.96 -12.77 7.01
C TYR A 235 10.82 -14.11 6.27
N SER A 236 9.70 -14.81 6.42
CA SER A 236 9.41 -16.00 5.62
C SER A 236 9.38 -15.69 4.12
N ARG A 237 8.67 -14.63 3.72
CA ARG A 237 8.63 -14.16 2.32
C ARG A 237 10.01 -13.68 1.82
N LEU A 238 10.82 -13.06 2.69
CA LEU A 238 12.20 -12.70 2.36
C LEU A 238 13.04 -13.95 2.07
N ALA A 239 13.00 -14.96 2.94
CA ALA A 239 13.76 -16.20 2.79
C ALA A 239 13.40 -16.94 1.49
N VAL A 240 12.12 -16.94 1.10
CA VAL A 240 11.69 -17.48 -0.21
C VAL A 240 12.35 -16.72 -1.36
N THR A 241 12.44 -15.40 -1.26
CA THR A 241 13.11 -14.58 -2.29
C THR A 241 14.61 -14.85 -2.35
N GLU A 242 15.27 -14.92 -1.20
CA GLU A 242 16.70 -15.21 -1.14
C GLU A 242 17.01 -16.58 -1.74
N LYS A 243 16.15 -17.57 -1.49
CA LYS A 243 16.21 -18.89 -2.14
C LYS A 243 16.06 -18.78 -3.65
N GLN A 244 15.06 -18.05 -4.15
CA GLN A 244 14.87 -17.83 -5.60
C GLN A 244 16.10 -17.19 -6.26
N ILE A 245 16.74 -16.23 -5.60
CA ILE A 245 17.98 -15.61 -6.07
C ILE A 245 19.13 -16.62 -6.08
N ALA A 246 19.29 -17.41 -5.01
CA ALA A 246 20.30 -18.45 -4.95
C ALA A 246 20.10 -19.49 -6.06
N ASP A 247 18.86 -19.94 -6.28
CA ASP A 247 18.49 -20.86 -7.35
C ASP A 247 18.82 -20.23 -8.72
N ALA A 248 18.47 -18.96 -8.96
CA ALA A 248 18.78 -18.25 -10.20
C ALA A 248 20.29 -18.09 -10.45
N ARG A 249 21.09 -17.94 -9.40
CA ARG A 249 22.56 -17.92 -9.50
C ARG A 249 23.15 -19.29 -9.83
N SER A 250 22.55 -20.37 -9.34
CA SER A 250 22.98 -21.74 -9.66
C SER A 250 22.63 -22.17 -11.09
N ARG A 251 21.65 -21.51 -11.73
CA ARG A 251 21.27 -21.76 -13.12
C ARG A 251 22.24 -21.05 -14.05
N ALA A 252 23.21 -21.80 -14.56
CA ALA A 252 24.17 -21.32 -15.55
C ALA A 252 23.44 -20.85 -16.82
N ILE A 253 23.94 -19.77 -17.44
CA ILE A 253 23.30 -19.24 -18.63
C ILE A 253 23.49 -20.16 -19.83
N ASN A 254 22.40 -20.53 -20.48
CA ASN A 254 22.45 -21.13 -21.81
C ASN A 254 22.41 -20.01 -22.86
N TYR A 255 23.55 -19.76 -23.51
CA TYR A 255 23.68 -18.68 -24.49
C TYR A 255 22.76 -18.82 -25.71
N SER A 256 22.44 -20.05 -26.12
CA SER A 256 21.47 -20.26 -27.21
C SER A 256 20.07 -19.83 -26.79
N LEU A 257 19.64 -20.19 -25.57
CA LEU A 257 18.36 -19.74 -25.02
C LEU A 257 18.35 -18.23 -24.79
N LEU A 258 19.46 -17.64 -24.34
CA LEU A 258 19.58 -16.19 -24.17
C LEU A 258 19.47 -15.46 -25.51
N ASP A 259 20.09 -15.96 -26.58
CA ASP A 259 19.99 -15.33 -27.89
C ASP A 259 18.58 -15.46 -28.50
N GLN A 260 17.93 -16.62 -28.32
CA GLN A 260 16.53 -16.81 -28.67
C GLN A 260 15.64 -15.83 -27.88
N PHE A 261 15.84 -15.72 -26.57
CA PHE A 261 15.14 -14.76 -25.72
C PHE A 261 15.31 -13.32 -26.22
N MET A 262 16.55 -12.88 -26.45
CA MET A 262 16.87 -11.54 -26.96
C MET A 262 16.25 -11.29 -28.34
N THR A 263 16.14 -12.32 -29.17
CA THR A 263 15.46 -12.25 -30.47
C THR A 263 13.94 -12.07 -30.29
N ARG A 264 13.32 -12.84 -29.41
CA ARG A 264 11.87 -12.78 -29.14
C ARG A 264 11.42 -11.48 -28.48
N LEU A 265 12.29 -10.79 -27.74
CA LEU A 265 11.96 -9.49 -27.16
C LEU A 265 11.47 -8.51 -28.24
N ALA A 266 10.23 -8.01 -28.08
CA ALA A 266 9.62 -7.00 -28.96
C ALA A 266 10.18 -5.59 -28.71
N LEU A 267 11.50 -5.44 -28.80
CA LEU A 267 12.23 -4.20 -28.57
C LEU A 267 12.94 -3.75 -29.84
N ALA A 268 13.14 -2.43 -30.00
CA ALA A 268 14.00 -1.90 -31.04
C ALA A 268 15.45 -2.41 -30.85
N ASN A 269 16.18 -2.61 -31.96
CA ASN A 269 17.56 -3.11 -31.92
C ASN A 269 18.48 -2.26 -31.04
N ALA A 270 18.31 -0.94 -31.07
CA ALA A 270 19.07 -0.03 -30.19
C ALA A 270 18.81 -0.30 -28.70
N SER A 271 17.59 -0.65 -28.32
CA SER A 271 17.24 -1.02 -26.93
C SER A 271 17.79 -2.40 -26.57
N LYS A 272 17.74 -3.37 -27.50
CA LYS A 272 18.37 -4.69 -27.30
C LYS A 272 19.87 -4.56 -27.08
N GLU A 273 20.52 -3.66 -27.80
CA GLU A 273 21.96 -3.42 -27.65
C GLU A 273 22.30 -2.81 -26.28
N ARG A 274 21.46 -1.93 -25.74
CA ARG A 274 21.60 -1.42 -24.37
C ARG A 274 21.49 -2.54 -23.34
N VAL A 275 20.53 -3.45 -23.52
CA VAL A 275 20.38 -4.64 -22.68
C VAL A 275 21.63 -5.54 -22.77
N ARG A 276 22.16 -5.79 -23.98
CA ARG A 276 23.39 -6.59 -24.16
C ARG A 276 24.60 -5.95 -23.47
N LYS A 277 24.79 -4.64 -23.61
CA LYS A 277 25.85 -3.90 -22.90
C LYS A 277 25.72 -4.05 -21.39
N ARG A 278 24.48 -3.99 -20.87
CA ARG A 278 24.25 -4.20 -19.44
C ARG A 278 24.53 -5.64 -19.02
N LEU A 279 24.12 -6.64 -19.81
CA LEU A 279 24.39 -8.05 -19.55
C LEU A 279 25.88 -8.34 -19.39
N ILE A 280 26.73 -7.78 -20.24
CA ILE A 280 28.20 -7.93 -20.15
C ILE A 280 28.72 -7.45 -18.78
N HIS A 281 28.19 -6.32 -18.31
CA HIS A 281 28.55 -5.78 -17.00
C HIS A 281 28.05 -6.69 -15.86
N GLU A 282 26.79 -7.13 -15.88
CA GLU A 282 26.25 -8.01 -14.83
C GLU A 282 26.92 -9.38 -14.79
N PHE A 283 27.30 -9.93 -15.95
CA PHE A 283 28.06 -11.17 -16.03
C PHE A 283 29.45 -11.04 -15.39
N SER A 284 30.07 -9.86 -15.52
CA SER A 284 31.36 -9.56 -14.88
C SER A 284 31.24 -9.47 -13.35
N ASP A 285 30.14 -8.88 -12.87
CA ASP A 285 29.92 -8.63 -11.44
C ASP A 285 29.36 -9.84 -10.69
N THR A 286 28.39 -10.57 -11.26
CA THR A 286 27.63 -11.62 -10.57
C THR A 286 27.68 -13.00 -11.23
N GLY A 287 28.48 -13.15 -12.29
CA GLY A 287 28.74 -14.41 -12.99
C GLY A 287 27.77 -14.70 -14.14
N HIS A 288 28.05 -15.73 -14.92
CA HIS A 288 27.27 -16.09 -16.12
C HIS A 288 26.06 -16.97 -15.78
N ASN A 289 25.04 -16.37 -15.17
CA ASN A 289 23.84 -17.06 -14.68
C ASN A 289 22.55 -16.28 -14.98
N GLU A 290 21.41 -16.91 -14.73
CA GLU A 290 20.09 -16.28 -14.97
C GLU A 290 19.83 -15.08 -14.03
N TRP A 291 20.45 -15.06 -12.86
CA TRP A 291 20.41 -13.90 -11.98
C TRP A 291 20.98 -12.65 -12.66
N SER A 292 22.15 -12.73 -13.31
CA SER A 292 22.73 -11.62 -14.08
C SER A 292 21.80 -11.12 -15.19
N VAL A 293 21.05 -12.03 -15.83
CA VAL A 293 20.06 -11.65 -16.85
C VAL A 293 18.90 -10.88 -16.22
N SER A 294 18.39 -11.36 -15.09
CA SER A 294 17.39 -10.64 -14.29
C SER A 294 17.86 -9.23 -13.95
N GLN A 295 19.10 -9.08 -13.46
CA GLN A 295 19.65 -7.77 -13.10
C GLN A 295 19.73 -6.82 -14.29
N ALA A 296 20.25 -7.31 -15.42
CA ALA A 296 20.46 -6.48 -16.60
C ALA A 296 19.14 -5.95 -17.19
N LEU A 297 18.11 -6.81 -17.24
CA LEU A 297 16.79 -6.41 -17.72
C LEU A 297 16.15 -5.40 -16.79
N THR A 298 16.18 -5.65 -15.48
CA THR A 298 15.57 -4.76 -14.49
C THR A 298 16.26 -3.40 -14.47
N TYR A 299 17.60 -3.36 -14.60
CA TYR A 299 18.35 -2.10 -14.76
C TYR A 299 17.96 -1.34 -16.03
N ALA A 300 17.89 -2.03 -17.18
CA ALA A 300 17.51 -1.40 -18.44
C ALA A 300 16.07 -0.84 -18.37
N GLY A 301 15.17 -1.56 -17.70
CA GLY A 301 13.81 -1.09 -17.42
C GLY A 301 13.79 0.18 -16.55
N GLU A 302 14.60 0.25 -15.51
CA GLU A 302 14.51 1.36 -14.57
C GLU A 302 15.37 2.59 -14.94
N HIS A 303 16.49 2.42 -15.65
CA HIS A 303 17.52 3.47 -15.74
C HIS A 303 17.87 3.92 -17.16
N GLU A 304 17.63 3.09 -18.18
CA GLU A 304 17.87 3.48 -19.56
C GLU A 304 16.74 4.40 -20.06
N LYS A 305 16.83 5.69 -19.71
CA LYS A 305 15.89 6.74 -20.16
C LYS A 305 15.61 6.74 -21.68
N PRO A 306 16.57 6.39 -22.56
CA PRO A 306 16.31 6.30 -24.00
C PRO A 306 15.38 5.15 -24.41
N ILE A 307 15.11 4.18 -23.53
CA ILE A 307 14.12 3.12 -23.79
C ILE A 307 12.72 3.68 -23.51
N PRO A 308 11.74 3.50 -24.42
CA PRO A 308 10.36 3.95 -24.19
C PRO A 308 9.73 3.38 -22.92
N ILE A 309 8.85 4.14 -22.26
CA ILE A 309 8.25 3.78 -20.96
C ILE A 309 7.58 2.40 -20.98
N GLY A 310 6.77 2.09 -22.01
CA GLY A 310 6.13 0.76 -22.10
C GLY A 310 7.16 -0.37 -22.21
N SER A 311 8.22 -0.18 -22.99
CA SER A 311 9.33 -1.15 -23.08
C SER A 311 10.13 -1.28 -21.77
N ARG A 312 10.21 -0.19 -21.00
CA ARG A 312 10.87 -0.17 -19.69
C ARG A 312 10.10 -0.98 -18.65
N GLU A 313 8.79 -0.79 -18.55
CA GLU A 313 7.91 -1.58 -17.67
C GLU A 313 7.99 -3.07 -18.00
N ILE A 314 8.02 -3.39 -19.30
CA ILE A 314 8.19 -4.74 -19.83
C ILE A 314 9.51 -5.38 -19.38
N LEU A 315 10.63 -4.66 -19.48
CA LEU A 315 11.95 -5.13 -19.08
C LEU A 315 12.04 -5.37 -17.57
N THR A 316 11.51 -4.44 -16.76
CA THR A 316 11.43 -4.59 -15.29
C THR A 316 10.62 -5.84 -14.94
N ARG A 317 9.47 -6.05 -15.58
CA ARG A 317 8.59 -7.21 -15.31
C ARG A 317 9.26 -8.55 -15.63
N ILE A 318 9.93 -8.70 -16.76
CA ILE A 318 10.63 -9.95 -17.09
C ILE A 318 11.86 -10.14 -16.21
N GLY A 319 12.61 -9.08 -15.96
CA GLY A 319 13.73 -9.11 -15.02
C GLY A 319 13.31 -9.71 -13.68
N SER A 320 12.20 -9.25 -13.11
CA SER A 320 11.63 -9.84 -11.89
C SER A 320 11.18 -11.28 -12.07
N ARG A 321 10.50 -11.61 -13.18
CA ARG A 321 9.99 -12.96 -13.44
C ARG A 321 11.11 -14.02 -13.55
N LEU A 322 12.30 -13.66 -14.04
CA LEU A 322 13.46 -14.58 -14.12
C LEU A 322 13.94 -15.09 -12.75
N LEU A 323 13.53 -14.44 -11.65
CA LEU A 323 13.80 -14.94 -10.30
C LEU A 323 12.96 -16.16 -9.98
N GLU A 324 11.74 -16.19 -10.47
CA GLU A 324 10.72 -17.19 -10.14
C GLU A 324 10.63 -18.28 -11.22
N THR A 325 10.90 -17.92 -12.48
CA THR A 325 10.73 -18.79 -13.65
C THR A 325 12.06 -18.90 -14.41
N PRO A 326 12.59 -20.12 -14.65
CA PRO A 326 13.79 -20.31 -15.45
C PRO A 326 13.67 -19.73 -16.87
N LEU A 327 14.79 -19.31 -17.45
CA LEU A 327 14.81 -18.68 -18.78
C LEU A 327 14.17 -19.57 -19.85
N ILE A 328 14.38 -20.89 -19.78
CA ILE A 328 13.80 -21.86 -20.71
C ILE A 328 12.26 -21.80 -20.73
N GLU A 329 11.63 -21.66 -19.57
CA GLU A 329 10.17 -21.58 -19.45
C GLU A 329 9.64 -20.21 -19.91
N ILE A 330 10.39 -19.14 -19.69
CA ILE A 330 10.07 -17.81 -20.24
C ILE A 330 10.15 -17.86 -21.77
N VAL A 331 11.19 -18.45 -22.33
CA VAL A 331 11.35 -18.63 -23.79
C VAL A 331 10.35 -19.63 -24.37
N ALA A 332 9.82 -20.57 -23.60
CA ALA A 332 8.75 -21.46 -24.05
C ALA A 332 7.35 -20.82 -23.91
N SER A 333 7.21 -19.73 -23.14
CA SER A 333 5.91 -19.11 -22.88
C SER A 333 5.30 -18.55 -24.17
N PRO A 334 3.98 -18.74 -24.39
CA PRO A 334 3.29 -18.20 -25.54
C PRO A 334 3.28 -16.68 -25.49
N ALA A 335 3.24 -16.07 -26.68
CA ALA A 335 3.05 -14.63 -26.81
C ALA A 335 1.65 -14.26 -26.29
N ILE A 336 1.57 -13.49 -25.20
CA ILE A 336 0.31 -12.96 -24.70
C ILE A 336 -0.07 -11.75 -25.56
N VAL A 337 -1.33 -11.60 -25.94
CA VAL A 337 -1.82 -10.38 -26.61
C VAL A 337 -2.52 -9.52 -25.57
N ASN A 338 -2.09 -8.27 -25.43
CA ASN A 338 -2.72 -7.35 -24.49
C ASN A 338 -4.12 -6.94 -24.97
N THR A 339 -4.89 -6.29 -24.10
CA THR A 339 -6.26 -5.80 -24.38
C THR A 339 -6.34 -4.83 -25.57
N SER A 340 -5.20 -4.35 -26.06
CA SER A 340 -5.08 -3.45 -27.22
C SER A 340 -4.65 -4.17 -28.50
N GLY A 341 -4.57 -5.50 -28.52
CA GLY A 341 -4.23 -6.29 -29.70
C GLY A 341 -2.73 -6.37 -30.03
N PHE A 342 -1.85 -5.91 -29.14
CA PHE A 342 -0.41 -5.99 -29.31
C PHE A 342 0.18 -7.18 -28.55
N TYR A 343 1.20 -7.82 -29.12
CA TYR A 343 1.99 -8.81 -28.40
C TYR A 343 2.64 -8.18 -27.16
N ASP A 344 2.46 -8.83 -26.02
CA ASP A 344 2.79 -8.30 -24.71
C ASP A 344 4.31 -8.24 -24.51
N ILE A 345 5.12 -9.28 -24.78
CA ILE A 345 6.60 -9.10 -24.75
C ILE A 345 7.38 -9.99 -25.69
N LEU A 346 6.98 -11.26 -25.82
CA LEU A 346 7.67 -12.23 -26.64
C LEU A 346 6.93 -12.33 -27.97
N ARG A 347 7.64 -12.11 -29.07
CA ARG A 347 7.12 -12.45 -30.40
C ARG A 347 6.95 -13.97 -30.51
N PRO A 348 5.99 -14.45 -31.33
CA PRO A 348 5.82 -15.88 -31.59
C PRO A 348 7.16 -16.58 -31.82
#